data_AF-A0A2N2D4R4-F1
#
_entry.id   AF-A0A2N2D4R4-F1
#
_cell.length_a   1.000
_cell.length_b   1.000
_cell.length_c   1.000
_cell.angle_alpha   90.00
_cell.angle_beta   90.00
_cell.angle_gamma   90.00
#
_symmetry.space_group_name_H-M   'P 1'
#
loop_
_entity.id
_entity.type
_entity.pdbx_description
1 polymer ?
#
loop_
_entity_poly.entity_id
_entity_poly.type
_entity_poly.pdbx_seq_one_letter_code
_entity_poly.pdbx_strand_id
1 'polypeptide(L)'
;MLKQYLTVHYNKPVTCLEAIVILLNAQGLNEEVKNYQLSEEQQVLLQKIPDWGRNHIALALERGVLLEKNMKIFNPHQGAKRYEVFQYMTRLLEGQSGSDDEKHKRLQVKRIYFQSGFWNLFGLCKQTE
;
A
#
# COMPACT_ATOMS: atom_id res chain seq x y z
N MET A 1 -15.10 -17.01 -18.36
CA MET A 1 -14.85 -16.24 -17.12
C MET A 1 -13.34 -16.20 -16.90
N LEU A 2 -12.68 -15.12 -17.31
CA LEU A 2 -11.22 -15.02 -17.27
C LEU A 2 -10.79 -14.74 -15.82
N LYS A 3 -10.07 -15.69 -15.20
CA LYS A 3 -9.24 -15.41 -14.03
C LYS A 3 -8.19 -14.41 -14.50
N GLN A 4 -8.36 -13.14 -14.16
CA GLN A 4 -7.35 -12.12 -14.41
C GLN A 4 -6.23 -12.35 -13.38
N TYR A 5 -5.30 -13.24 -13.72
CA TYR A 5 -4.04 -13.37 -13.00
C TYR A 5 -3.38 -11.98 -12.99
N LEU A 6 -2.89 -11.52 -11.83
CA LEU A 6 -2.07 -10.31 -11.73
C LEU A 6 -0.85 -10.47 -12.64
N THR A 7 -0.98 -9.95 -13.86
CA THR A 7 0.06 -10.02 -14.87
C THR A 7 0.72 -8.67 -14.86
N VAL A 8 1.94 -8.60 -14.30
CA VAL A 8 2.69 -7.35 -14.23
C VAL A 8 3.08 -6.95 -15.65
N HIS A 9 2.49 -5.86 -16.14
CA HIS A 9 2.87 -5.28 -17.42
C HIS A 9 4.01 -4.29 -17.20
N TYR A 10 5.23 -4.64 -17.61
CA TYR A 10 6.44 -3.83 -17.37
C TYR A 10 6.37 -2.39 -17.89
N ASN A 11 5.57 -2.12 -18.92
CA ASN A 11 5.43 -0.80 -19.55
C ASN A 11 4.15 -0.05 -19.12
N LYS A 12 3.46 -0.51 -18.07
CA LYS A 12 2.29 0.17 -17.52
C LYS A 12 2.52 0.47 -16.04
N PRO A 13 2.06 1.63 -15.55
CA PRO A 13 2.13 1.91 -14.12
C PRO A 13 1.24 0.90 -13.37
N VAL A 14 1.76 0.41 -12.25
CA VAL A 14 0.97 -0.40 -11.31
C VAL A 14 -0.15 0.47 -10.76
N THR A 15 -1.38 -0.02 -10.80
CA THR A 15 -2.55 0.70 -10.27
C THR A 15 -2.60 0.67 -8.75
N CYS A 16 -3.34 1.60 -8.14
CA CYS A 16 -3.53 1.63 -6.68
C CYS A 16 -4.12 0.31 -6.15
N LEU A 17 -5.07 -0.28 -6.89
CA LEU A 17 -5.65 -1.57 -6.53
C LEU A 17 -4.60 -2.69 -6.62
N GLU A 18 -3.88 -2.81 -7.73
CA GLU A 18 -2.83 -3.82 -7.90
C GLU A 18 -1.73 -3.69 -6.85
N ALA A 19 -1.33 -2.46 -6.49
CA ALA A 19 -0.32 -2.23 -5.46
C ALA A 19 -0.77 -2.78 -4.10
N ILE A 20 -2.02 -2.57 -3.70
CA ILE A 20 -2.56 -3.12 -2.44
C ILE A 20 -2.62 -4.64 -2.52
N VAL A 21 -3.07 -5.22 -3.64
CA VAL A 21 -3.12 -6.67 -3.80
C VAL A 21 -1.73 -7.29 -3.70
N ILE A 22 -0.73 -6.70 -4.37
CA ILE A 22 0.67 -7.15 -4.28
C ILE A 22 1.16 -7.12 -2.82
N LEU A 23 0.86 -6.06 -2.08
CA LEU A 23 1.27 -5.92 -0.68
C LEU A 23 0.61 -6.98 0.23
N LEU A 24 -0.70 -7.21 0.08
CA LEU A 24 -1.41 -8.24 0.86
C LEU A 24 -0.92 -9.64 0.51
N ASN A 25 -0.65 -9.90 -0.76
CA ASN A 25 -0.13 -11.19 -1.23
C ASN A 25 1.29 -11.43 -0.71
N ALA A 26 2.14 -10.39 -0.71
CA ALA A 26 3.49 -10.45 -0.13
C ALA A 26 3.47 -10.74 1.37
N GLN A 27 2.39 -10.36 2.06
CA GLN A 27 2.17 -10.65 3.47
C GLN A 27 1.55 -12.03 3.73
N GLY A 28 1.18 -12.78 2.68
CA GLY A 28 0.58 -14.11 2.80
C GLY A 28 -0.92 -14.12 3.13
N LEU A 29 -1.62 -12.98 3.02
CA LEU A 29 -3.04 -12.86 3.37
C LEU A 29 -4.02 -13.39 2.31
N ASN A 30 -3.53 -14.15 1.33
CA ASN A 30 -4.31 -14.63 0.17
C ASN A 30 -5.53 -15.46 0.59
N GLU A 31 -5.38 -16.33 1.58
CA GLU A 31 -6.46 -17.21 2.03
C GLU A 31 -7.54 -16.44 2.81
N GLU A 32 -7.14 -15.42 3.58
CA GLU A 32 -8.09 -14.54 4.27
C GLU A 32 -8.93 -13.75 3.27
N VAL A 33 -8.32 -13.25 2.20
CA VAL A 33 -9.05 -12.54 1.14
C VAL A 33 -10.09 -13.44 0.45
N LYS A 34 -9.76 -14.71 0.20
CA LYS A 34 -10.69 -15.65 -0.44
C LYS A 34 -11.90 -15.95 0.42
N ASN A 35 -11.69 -16.07 1.73
CA ASN A 35 -12.74 -16.39 2.69
C ASN A 35 -13.45 -15.14 3.23
N TYR A 36 -13.02 -13.95 2.82
CA TYR A 36 -13.58 -12.69 3.29
C TYR A 36 -15.04 -12.51 2.84
N GLN A 37 -15.92 -12.27 3.80
CA GLN A 37 -17.33 -11.97 3.54
C GLN A 37 -17.57 -10.47 3.72
N LEU A 38 -18.02 -9.82 2.65
CA LEU A 38 -18.32 -8.39 2.64
C LEU A 38 -19.63 -8.11 3.37
N SER A 39 -19.61 -7.22 4.35
CA SER A 39 -20.84 -6.69 4.96
C SER A 39 -21.62 -5.83 3.96
N GLU A 40 -22.93 -5.66 4.18
CA GLU A 40 -23.77 -4.82 3.30
C GLU A 40 -23.24 -3.38 3.21
N GLU A 41 -22.76 -2.82 4.32
CA GLU A 41 -22.16 -1.48 4.37
C GLU A 41 -20.89 -1.38 3.51
N GLN A 42 -20.02 -2.40 3.60
CA GLN A 42 -18.81 -2.48 2.79
C GLN A 42 -19.15 -2.64 1.30
N GLN A 43 -20.20 -3.39 0.96
CA GLN A 43 -20.62 -3.54 -0.43
C GLN A 43 -21.01 -2.20 -1.04
N VAL A 44 -21.76 -1.36 -0.30
CA VAL A 44 -22.13 0.00 -0.74
C VAL A 44 -20.90 0.89 -0.89
N LEU A 45 -19.99 0.86 0.09
CA LEU A 45 -18.77 1.68 0.07
C LEU A 45 -17.82 1.30 -1.07
N LEU A 46 -17.76 0.01 -1.43
CA LEU A 46 -16.85 -0.55 -2.43
C LEU A 46 -17.47 -0.70 -3.83
N GLN A 47 -18.67 -0.16 -4.08
CA GLN A 47 -19.33 -0.25 -5.40
C GLN A 47 -18.46 0.27 -6.56
N LYS A 48 -17.62 1.27 -6.30
CA LYS A 48 -16.70 1.87 -7.28
C LYS A 48 -15.54 0.94 -7.69
N ILE A 49 -15.30 -0.13 -6.94
CA ILE A 49 -14.18 -1.05 -7.13
C ILE A 49 -14.69 -2.27 -7.90
N PRO A 50 -13.90 -2.78 -8.87
CA PRO A 50 -14.25 -3.99 -9.61
C PRO A 50 -14.37 -5.21 -8.68
N ASP A 51 -15.28 -6.13 -8.99
CA ASP A 51 -15.66 -7.24 -8.11
C ASP A 51 -14.47 -8.06 -7.60
N TRP A 52 -13.47 -8.32 -8.45
CA TRP A 52 -12.27 -9.11 -8.09
C TRP A 52 -11.40 -8.46 -7.01
N GLY A 53 -11.44 -7.14 -6.89
CA GLY A 53 -10.63 -6.34 -5.97
C GLY A 53 -11.33 -6.00 -4.66
N ARG A 54 -12.65 -6.22 -4.55
CA ARG A 54 -13.43 -5.76 -3.39
C ARG A 54 -12.97 -6.38 -2.09
N ASN A 55 -12.78 -7.70 -2.06
CA ASN A 55 -12.33 -8.40 -0.85
C ASN A 55 -10.93 -7.94 -0.39
N HIS A 56 -10.03 -7.66 -1.34
CA HIS A 56 -8.70 -7.15 -1.04
C HIS A 56 -8.76 -5.77 -0.37
N ILE A 57 -9.59 -4.87 -0.89
CA ILE A 57 -9.75 -3.52 -0.32
C ILE A 57 -10.47 -3.57 1.02
N ALA A 58 -11.48 -4.42 1.18
CA ALA A 58 -12.16 -4.60 2.45
C ALA A 58 -11.20 -5.06 3.54
N LEU A 59 -10.39 -6.09 3.26
CA LEU A 59 -9.35 -6.55 4.18
C LEU A 59 -8.30 -5.47 4.45
N ALA A 60 -7.89 -4.70 3.43
CA ALA A 60 -6.95 -3.60 3.60
C ALA A 60 -7.49 -2.47 4.49
N LEU A 61 -8.81 -2.21 4.47
CA LEU A 61 -9.47 -1.26 5.38
C LEU A 61 -9.50 -1.79 6.81
N GLU A 62 -9.87 -3.07 6.99
CA GLU A 62 -9.91 -3.72 8.30
C GLU A 62 -8.53 -3.78 8.97
N ARG A 63 -7.49 -4.10 8.19
CA ARG A 63 -6.10 -4.13 8.66
C ARG A 63 -5.48 -2.73 8.81
N GLY A 64 -6.22 -1.66 8.51
CA GLY A 64 -5.74 -0.28 8.61
C GLY A 64 -4.64 0.10 7.60
N VAL A 65 -4.43 -0.70 6.56
CA VAL A 65 -3.50 -0.42 5.45
C VAL A 65 -4.04 0.77 4.64
N LEU A 66 -5.34 0.71 4.34
CA LEU A 66 -6.11 1.78 3.76
C LEU A 66 -6.99 2.40 4.86
N LEU A 67 -7.15 3.73 4.83
CA LEU A 67 -7.97 4.44 5.80
C LEU A 67 -9.29 4.83 5.14
N GLU A 68 -10.39 4.75 5.86
CA GLU A 68 -11.72 5.14 5.36
C GLU A 68 -11.74 6.58 4.82
N LYS A 69 -11.04 7.51 5.48
CA LYS A 69 -10.91 8.90 4.99
C LYS A 69 -10.30 9.00 3.59
N ASN A 70 -9.43 8.06 3.23
CA ASN A 70 -8.78 8.03 1.92
C ASN A 70 -9.69 7.42 0.84
N MET A 71 -10.78 6.73 1.20
CA MET A 71 -11.73 6.14 0.25
C MET A 71 -12.42 7.17 -0.63
N LYS A 72 -12.58 8.41 -0.14
CA LYS A 72 -13.15 9.50 -0.95
C LYS A 72 -12.26 9.88 -2.14
N ILE A 73 -10.94 9.72 -2.00
CA ILE A 73 -9.92 10.12 -2.99
C ILE A 73 -9.40 8.88 -3.74
N PHE A 74 -9.64 7.68 -3.21
CA PHE A 74 -9.14 6.43 -3.76
C PHE A 74 -9.74 6.12 -5.13
N ASN A 75 -8.88 6.01 -6.13
CA ASN A 75 -9.24 5.56 -7.46
C ASN A 75 -8.50 4.24 -7.78
N PRO A 76 -9.22 3.12 -7.94
CA PRO A 76 -8.59 1.80 -8.12
C PRO A 76 -7.82 1.69 -9.44
N HIS A 77 -8.22 2.40 -10.50
CA HIS A 77 -7.61 2.32 -11.84
C HIS A 77 -6.49 3.34 -12.06
N GLN A 78 -6.29 4.25 -11.10
CA GLN A 78 -5.22 5.24 -11.18
C GLN A 78 -3.87 4.56 -10.91
N GLY A 79 -2.82 5.01 -11.62
CA GLY A 79 -1.45 4.61 -11.32
C GLY A 79 -1.07 5.00 -9.90
N ALA A 80 -0.56 4.04 -9.13
CA ALA A 80 -0.15 4.22 -7.75
C ALA A 80 1.06 5.15 -7.67
N LYS A 81 0.97 6.20 -6.87
CA LYS A 81 2.12 7.08 -6.64
C LYS A 81 3.05 6.42 -5.62
N ARG A 82 4.36 6.60 -5.79
CA ARG A 82 5.39 6.00 -4.91
C ARG A 82 5.17 6.29 -3.42
N TYR A 83 4.74 7.51 -3.07
CA TYR A 83 4.47 7.89 -1.68
C TYR A 83 3.20 7.24 -1.09
N GLU A 84 2.25 6.82 -1.93
CA GLU A 84 1.04 6.11 -1.50
C GLU A 84 1.39 4.66 -1.16
N VAL A 85 2.13 4.01 -2.06
CA VAL A 85 2.66 2.66 -1.85
C VAL A 85 3.51 2.59 -0.58
N PHE A 86 4.40 3.58 -0.37
CA PHE A 86 5.20 3.64 0.85
C PHE A 86 4.32 3.74 2.11
N GLN A 87 3.28 4.58 2.10
CA GLN A 87 2.36 4.68 3.23
C GLN A 87 1.61 3.38 3.51
N TYR A 88 1.16 2.67 2.48
CA TYR A 88 0.52 1.36 2.63
C TYR A 88 1.49 0.35 3.24
N MET A 89 2.71 0.28 2.72
CA MET A 89 3.76 -0.58 3.22
C MET A 89 4.11 -0.28 4.68
N THR A 90 4.28 0.99 5.06
CA THR A 90 4.57 1.36 6.45
C THR A 90 3.47 0.92 7.40
N ARG A 91 2.20 1.11 7.03
CA ARG A 91 1.06 0.69 7.87
C ARG A 91 0.97 -0.84 7.98
N LEU A 92 1.25 -1.54 6.88
CA LEU A 92 1.29 -3.00 6.86
C LEU A 92 2.36 -3.57 7.79
N LEU A 93 3.51 -2.90 7.88
CA LEU A 93 4.61 -3.27 8.78
C LEU A 93 4.31 -2.88 10.24
N GLU A 94 3.79 -1.67 10.48
CA GLU A 94 3.41 -1.22 11.82
C GLU A 94 2.30 -2.09 12.43
N GLY A 95 1.34 -2.53 11.61
CA GLY A 95 0.28 -3.45 12.04
C GLY A 95 0.78 -4.82 12.50
N GLN A 96 2.00 -5.23 12.13
CA GLN A 96 2.62 -6.47 12.62
C GLN A 96 3.32 -6.30 13.97
N SER A 97 3.80 -5.10 14.27
CA SER A 97 4.51 -4.78 15.53
C SER A 97 3.57 -4.57 16.73
N GLY A 98 2.29 -4.91 16.61
CA GLY A 98 1.24 -4.75 17.62
C GLY A 98 1.31 -5.74 18.79
N SER A 99 2.51 -6.12 19.24
CA SER A 99 2.75 -6.68 20.57
C SER A 99 3.62 -5.69 21.38
N ASP A 100 2.92 -4.74 22.00
CA ASP A 100 3.20 -4.01 23.25
C ASP A 100 4.48 -3.16 23.48
N ASP A 101 5.60 -3.22 22.74
CA ASP A 101 6.84 -2.57 23.22
C ASP A 101 7.46 -1.41 22.39
N GLU A 102 6.95 -1.06 21.20
CA GLU A 102 7.71 -0.18 20.27
C GLU A 102 7.34 1.32 20.21
N LYS A 103 6.57 1.86 21.18
CA LYS A 103 6.35 3.32 21.26
C LYS A 103 7.65 4.12 21.43
N HIS A 104 8.73 3.50 21.93
CA HIS A 104 10.03 4.14 22.14
C HIS A 104 10.92 4.27 20.90
N LYS A 105 10.67 3.55 19.79
CA LYS A 105 11.51 3.68 18.56
C LYS A 105 11.10 4.84 17.64
N ARG A 106 9.90 5.41 17.84
CA ARG A 106 9.41 6.58 17.09
C ARG A 106 10.23 7.86 17.30
N LEU A 107 11.07 7.92 18.34
CA LEU A 107 11.99 9.05 18.58
C LEU A 107 13.39 8.84 17.97
N GLN A 108 13.82 7.61 17.69
CA GLN A 108 15.17 7.37 17.15
C GLN A 108 15.22 7.51 15.63
N VAL A 109 14.17 7.08 14.91
CA VAL A 109 14.17 7.15 13.44
C VAL A 109 13.94 8.57 12.93
N LYS A 110 13.12 9.39 13.62
CA LYS A 110 12.95 10.82 13.28
C LYS A 110 14.26 11.62 13.38
N ARG A 111 15.22 11.19 14.21
CA ARG A 111 16.52 11.87 14.37
C ARG A 111 17.52 11.53 13.27
N ILE A 112 17.44 10.33 12.68
CA ILE A 112 18.39 9.88 11.65
C ILE A 112 18.07 10.52 10.29
N TYR A 113 16.80 10.65 9.92
CA TYR A 113 16.40 11.23 8.61
C TYR A 113 16.46 12.76 8.53
N PHE A 114 16.68 13.48 9.64
CA PHE A 114 16.79 14.95 9.62
C PHE A 114 18.25 15.45 9.71
N GLN A 115 19.20 14.66 10.21
CA GLN A 115 20.59 15.10 10.39
C GLN A 115 21.59 14.61 9.34
N SER A 116 21.23 13.69 8.45
CA SER A 116 22.13 13.18 7.40
C SER A 116 21.78 13.73 6.01
N GLY A 117 22.17 14.99 5.80
CA GLY A 117 22.75 15.49 4.56
C GLY A 117 22.15 15.04 3.22
N PHE A 118 20.95 15.52 2.88
CA PHE A 118 20.34 15.43 1.55
C PHE A 118 21.02 16.35 0.49
N TRP A 119 22.30 16.72 0.66
CA TRP A 119 23.02 17.63 -0.26
C TRP A 119 24.39 17.13 -0.76
N ASN A 120 24.86 15.95 -0.35
CA ASN A 120 26.19 15.46 -0.77
C ASN A 120 26.15 14.27 -1.74
N LEU A 121 25.24 14.27 -2.72
CA LEU A 121 25.33 13.37 -3.88
C LEU A 121 24.79 13.98 -5.19
N PHE A 122 24.71 15.31 -5.28
CA PHE A 122 24.41 16.08 -6.51
C PHE A 122 25.62 16.95 -6.91
N GLY A 123 26.83 16.42 -6.73
CA GLY A 123 28.07 17.11 -7.00
C GLY A 123 29.15 16.15 -7.46
N LEU A 124 28.98 15.52 -8.62
CA LEU A 124 30.04 14.94 -9.45
C LEU A 124 29.45 14.43 -10.79
N CYS A 125 28.96 15.38 -11.60
CA CYS A 125 28.90 15.20 -13.05
C CYS A 125 29.51 16.46 -13.68
N LYS A 126 30.84 16.56 -13.54
CA LYS A 126 31.70 17.30 -14.46
C LYS A 126 32.86 16.37 -14.81
N GLN A 127 32.75 15.74 -15.95
CA GLN A 127 33.86 15.16 -16.73
C GLN A 127 33.43 15.42 -18.18
N THR A 128 33.93 16.46 -18.85
CA THR A 128 35.27 16.71 -19.43
C THR A 128 35.06 16.73 -20.94
N GLU A 129 35.06 17.94 -21.52
CA GLU A 129 35.56 18.18 -22.88
C GLU A 129 37.07 18.43 -22.79
#